data_AF-A0A2G9XFV9-F1
#
_entry.id   AF-A0A2G9XFV9-F1
#
_cell.length_a   1.000
_cell.length_b   1.000
_cell.length_c   1.000
_cell.angle_alpha   90.00
_cell.angle_beta   90.00
_cell.angle_gamma   90.00
#
_symmetry.space_group_name_H-M   'P 1'
#
loop_
_entity.id
_entity.type
_entity.pdbx_description
1 polymer ?
#
loop_
_entity_poly.entity_id
_entity_poly.type
_entity_poly.pdbx_seq_one_letter_code
_entity_poly.pdbx_strand_id
1 'polypeptide(L)' 'MTEETKIADEIKKMEYEPLLPAEKKLIGYSLALGVILLGILVWINYTFFPIKP' A
#
# COMPACT_ATOMS: atom_id res chain seq x y z
N MET A 1 31.95 4.86 -16.47
CA MET A 1 31.18 5.29 -15.28
C MET A 1 30.28 6.48 -15.64
N THR A 2 29.44 6.37 -16.68
CA THR A 2 28.78 7.54 -17.30
C THR A 2 27.27 7.41 -17.43
N GLU A 3 26.73 6.20 -17.53
CA GLU A 3 25.28 5.99 -17.74
C GLU A 3 24.46 6.16 -16.45
N GLU A 4 24.96 5.69 -15.31
CA GLU A 4 24.24 5.79 -14.01
C GLU A 4 24.03 7.25 -13.56
N THR A 5 25.03 8.11 -13.76
CA THR A 5 24.94 9.54 -13.43
C THR A 5 23.86 10.24 -14.27
N LYS A 6 23.75 9.86 -15.54
CA LYS A 6 22.80 10.45 -16.49
C LYS A 6 21.36 10.10 -16.15
N ILE A 7 21.10 8.85 -15.77
CA ILE A 7 19.77 8.39 -15.32
C ILE A 7 19.39 9.07 -14.00
N ALA A 8 20.34 9.19 -13.06
CA ALA A 8 20.09 9.87 -11.79
C ALA A 8 19.71 11.36 -11.99
N ASP A 9 20.37 12.05 -12.91
CA ASP A 9 20.04 13.45 -13.27
C ASP A 9 18.67 13.58 -13.97
N GLU A 10 18.27 12.60 -14.78
CA GLU A 10 16.94 12.58 -15.43
C GLU A 10 15.81 12.28 -14.44
N ILE A 11 16.00 11.32 -13.53
CA ILE A 11 15.02 11.05 -12.45
C ILE A 11 14.84 12.28 -11.55
N LYS A 12 15.93 13.01 -11.28
CA LYS A 12 15.86 14.23 -10.46
C LYS A 12 15.12 15.39 -11.15
N LYS A 13 15.03 15.35 -12.49
CA LYS A 13 14.26 16.29 -13.30
C LYS A 13 12.80 15.87 -13.50
N MET A 14 12.42 14.65 -13.10
CA MET A 14 11.01 14.24 -13.13
C MET A 14 10.24 15.10 -12.12
N GLU A 15 9.31 15.91 -12.64
CA GLU A 15 8.45 16.72 -11.79
C GLU A 15 7.49 15.81 -11.02
N TYR A 16 7.18 16.19 -9.78
CA TYR A 16 6.23 15.45 -8.98
C TYR A 16 4.82 15.66 -9.55
N GLU A 17 4.28 14.64 -10.21
CA GLU A 17 2.89 14.64 -10.62
C GLU A 17 1.99 14.37 -9.41
N PRO A 18 1.07 15.29 -9.07
CA PRO A 18 0.15 15.06 -7.98
C PRO A 18 -0.75 13.89 -8.35
N LEU A 19 -0.75 12.85 -7.50
CA LEU A 19 -1.67 11.72 -7.62
C LEU A 19 -3.09 12.22 -7.85
N LEU A 20 -3.73 11.70 -8.89
CA LEU A 20 -5.09 12.09 -9.21
C LEU A 20 -5.99 11.78 -8.00
N PRO A 21 -7.03 12.59 -7.73
CA PRO A 21 -7.92 12.35 -6.60
C PRO A 21 -8.55 10.96 -6.60
N ALA A 22 -8.76 10.37 -7.78
CA ALA A 22 -9.25 9.01 -7.93
C ALA A 22 -8.22 7.95 -7.48
N GLU A 23 -6.96 8.08 -7.88
CA GLU A 23 -5.88 7.14 -7.51
C GLU A 23 -5.67 7.12 -6.00
N LYS A 24 -5.68 8.29 -5.37
CA LYS A 24 -5.58 8.42 -3.90
C LYS A 24 -6.73 7.71 -3.18
N LYS A 25 -7.95 7.82 -3.71
CA LYS A 25 -9.13 7.13 -3.17
C LYS A 25 -9.03 5.61 -3.36
N LEU A 26 -8.61 5.14 -4.54
CA LEU A 26 -8.46 3.71 -4.82
C LEU A 26 -7.44 3.05 -3.89
N ILE A 27 -6.30 3.69 -3.65
CA ILE A 27 -5.30 3.23 -2.68
C ILE A 27 -5.91 3.20 -1.27
N GLY A 28 -6.60 4.27 -0.86
CA GLY A 28 -7.26 4.34 0.44
C GLY A 28 -8.30 3.25 0.66
N TYR A 29 -9.18 3.01 -0.33
CA TYR A 29 -10.19 1.95 -0.26
C TYR A 29 -9.55 0.56 -0.24
N SER A 30 -8.48 0.34 -1.02
CA SER A 30 -7.77 -0.95 -1.03
C SER A 30 -7.15 -1.25 0.33
N LEU A 31 -6.51 -0.26 0.95
CA LEU A 31 -5.90 -0.42 2.26
C LEU A 31 -6.95 -0.62 3.36
N ALA A 32 -8.03 0.18 3.34
CA ALA A 32 -9.13 0.03 4.28
C ALA A 32 -9.78 -1.36 4.17
N LEU A 33 -10.02 -1.82 2.94
CA LEU A 33 -10.56 -3.16 2.69
C LEU A 33 -9.64 -4.24 3.24
N GLY A 34 -8.32 -4.13 3.01
CA GLY A 34 -7.33 -5.07 3.54
C GLY A 34 -7.38 -5.16 5.07
N VAL A 35 -7.41 -4.03 5.76
CA VAL A 35 -7.49 -3.99 7.23
C VAL A 35 -8.80 -4.59 7.74
N ILE A 36 -9.92 -4.31 7.08
CA ILE A 36 -11.22 -4.89 7.43
C ILE A 36 -11.18 -6.42 7.30
N LEU A 37 -10.65 -6.94 6.20
CA LEU A 37 -10.55 -8.37 5.97
C LEU A 37 -9.65 -9.05 7.01
N LEU A 38 -8.53 -8.42 7.40
CA LEU A 38 -7.68 -8.91 8.48
C LEU A 38 -8.42 -8.93 9.82
N GLY A 39 -9.18 -7.88 10.14
CA GLY A 39 -10.00 -7.84 11.36
C GLY A 39 -11.05 -8.95 11.40
N ILE A 40 -11.74 -9.19 10.28
CA ILE A 40 -12.69 -10.31 10.15
C ILE A 40 -11.97 -11.64 10.33
N LEU A 41 -10.81 -11.83 9.71
CA LEU A 41 -10.03 -13.06 9.84
C LEU A 41 -9.62 -13.32 11.29
N VAL A 42 -9.13 -12.29 11.99
CA VAL A 42 -8.78 -12.36 13.41
C VAL A 42 -10.01 -12.71 14.26
N TRP A 43 -11.16 -12.08 13.98
CA TRP A 43 -12.40 -12.38 14.69
C TRP A 43 -12.86 -13.82 14.48
N ILE A 44 -12.79 -14.33 13.25
CA ILE A 44 -13.06 -15.73 12.93
C ILE A 44 -12.08 -16.64 13.68
N ASN A 45 -10.79 -16.31 13.68
CA ASN A 45 -9.78 -17.09 14.40
C ASN A 45 -10.10 -17.19 15.90
N TYR A 46 -10.41 -16.09 16.57
CA TYR A 46 -10.79 -16.11 17.99
C TYR A 46 -12.12 -16.84 18.25
N THR A 47 -13.10 -16.74 17.35
CA THR A 47 -14.43 -17.33 17.52
C THR A 47 -14.42 -18.84 17.32
N PHE A 48 -13.73 -19.33 16.28
CA PHE A 48 -13.74 -20.74 15.90
C PHE A 48 -12.52 -21.52 16.40
N PHE A 49 -11.39 -20.86 16.65
CA PHE A 49 -10.16 -21.46 17.18
C PHE A 49 -9.73 -20.77 18.49
N PRO A 50 -10.58 -20.75 19.53
CA PRO A 50 -10.19 -20.21 20.82
C PRO A 50 -8.98 -20.99 21.35
N ILE A 51 -7.89 -20.27 21.61
CA ILE A 51 -6.67 -20.83 22.19
C ILE A 51 -7.02 -21.31 23.60
N LYS A 52 -7.22 -22.62 23.76
CA LYS A 52 -7.32 -23.25 25.09
C LYS A 52 -5.91 -23.30 25.71
N PRO A 53 -5.79 -23.07 27.02
CA PRO A 53 -4.52 -23.21 27.73
C PRO A 53 -3.97 -24.64 27.66
#